data_AF-A0A0G0UFI0-F1
#
_entry.id   AF-A0A0G0UFI0-F1
#
_cell.length_a   1.000
_cell.length_b   1.000
_cell.length_c   1.000
_cell.angle_alpha   90.00
_cell.angle_beta   90.00
_cell.angle_gamma   90.00
#
_symmetry.space_group_name_H-M   'P 1'
#
loop_
_entity.id
_entity.type
_entity.pdbx_description
1 polymer ?
#
loop_
_entity_poly.entity_id
_entity_poly.type
_entity_poly.pdbx_seq_one_letter_code
_entity_poly.pdbx_strand_id
1 'polypeptide(L)'
;MAAKLTYDTSKKLFILNSGITSIDVVADLYSDAKEDWKTNPLLNKFIFPMVAIGGQGIGGGQKVSTYVILRNGWKIRPHEANHTLTVAGNLITDDETSPFVNVLGDYQVTIKSVVSSNSLTTSMAITQTDLANIADGVWDEIIAGHIGTTGSAARFLKDIKTKATLASLK
;
A
#
# COMPACT_ATOMS: atom_id res chain seq x y z
N MET A 1 1.24 31.59 4.86
CA MET A 1 2.29 30.71 4.33
C MET A 1 2.37 30.98 2.84
N ALA A 2 3.56 31.06 2.23
CA ALA A 2 3.63 31.22 0.77
C ALA A 2 3.20 29.89 0.12
N ALA A 3 2.25 29.94 -0.82
CA ALA A 3 1.80 28.74 -1.52
C ALA A 3 2.99 28.09 -2.23
N LYS A 4 3.36 26.88 -1.79
CA LYS A 4 4.44 26.08 -2.41
C LYS A 4 3.96 25.27 -3.61
N LEU A 5 2.65 25.26 -3.84
CA LEU A 5 1.96 24.39 -4.78
C LEU A 5 1.10 25.22 -5.73
N THR A 6 0.99 24.73 -6.95
CA THR A 6 -0.01 25.14 -7.94
C THR A 6 -0.84 23.91 -8.33
N TYR A 7 -2.10 24.11 -8.71
CA TYR A 7 -3.04 23.02 -8.99
C TYR A 7 -3.42 22.98 -10.47
N ASP A 8 -3.30 21.81 -11.10
CA ASP A 8 -3.85 21.53 -12.43
C ASP A 8 -5.00 20.53 -12.27
N THR A 9 -6.23 21.03 -12.23
CA THR A 9 -7.43 20.20 -12.04
C THR A 9 -7.79 19.37 -13.27
N SER A 10 -7.35 19.76 -14.47
CA SER A 10 -7.59 19.02 -15.70
C SER A 10 -6.72 17.76 -15.78
N LYS A 11 -5.45 17.87 -15.35
CA LYS A 11 -4.52 16.73 -15.31
C LYS A 11 -4.46 16.05 -13.94
N LYS A 12 -5.15 16.58 -12.93
CA LYS A 12 -5.15 16.12 -11.53
C LYS A 12 -3.76 16.13 -10.91
N LEU A 13 -3.09 17.28 -10.97
CA LEU A 13 -1.71 17.42 -10.49
C LEU A 13 -1.57 18.53 -9.45
N PHE A 14 -0.79 18.22 -8.42
CA PHE A 14 -0.14 19.19 -7.55
C PHE A 14 1.25 19.49 -8.12
N ILE A 15 1.51 20.73 -8.50
CA ILE A 15 2.78 21.14 -9.13
C ILE A 15 3.58 21.95 -8.13
N LEU A 16 4.81 21.54 -7.85
CA LEU A 16 5.72 22.31 -6.99
C LEU A 16 6.18 23.58 -7.69
N ASN A 17 6.08 24.69 -6.96
CA ASN A 17 6.51 25.99 -7.44
C ASN A 17 8.04 26.07 -7.58
N SER A 18 8.51 27.09 -8.31
CA SER A 18 9.93 27.27 -8.57
C SER A 18 10.77 27.42 -7.30
N GLY A 19 11.89 26.69 -7.26
CA GLY A 19 12.82 26.69 -6.13
C GLY A 19 12.39 25.86 -4.92
N ILE A 20 11.25 25.18 -4.96
CA ILE A 20 10.80 24.33 -3.85
C ILE A 20 11.51 22.97 -3.91
N THR A 21 12.43 22.75 -2.97
CA THR A 21 13.21 21.50 -2.85
C THR A 21 12.90 20.71 -1.58
N SER A 22 11.99 21.20 -0.74
CA SER A 22 11.53 20.52 0.48
C SER A 22 10.05 20.80 0.72
N ILE A 23 9.29 19.74 1.03
CA ILE A 23 7.88 19.83 1.39
C ILE A 23 7.56 18.98 2.61
N ASP A 24 6.68 19.49 3.47
CA ASP A 24 5.99 18.73 4.51
C ASP A 24 4.61 18.28 4.03
N VAL A 25 4.36 16.97 4.08
CA VAL A 25 3.13 16.35 3.55
C VAL A 25 1.88 16.80 4.33
N VAL A 26 2.00 17.10 5.62
CA VAL A 26 0.84 17.49 6.45
C VAL A 26 0.60 18.98 6.37
N ALA A 27 1.65 19.78 6.58
CA ALA A 27 1.55 21.24 6.60
C ALA A 27 1.45 21.81 5.18
N ASP A 28 2.45 21.56 4.33
CA ASP A 28 2.53 22.21 3.02
C ASP A 28 1.60 21.58 1.99
N LEU A 29 1.36 20.26 2.05
CA LEU A 29 0.50 19.58 1.07
C LEU A 29 -0.94 19.50 1.55
N TYR A 30 -1.23 18.86 2.69
CA TYR A 30 -2.62 18.66 3.13
C TYR A 30 -3.28 19.95 3.64
N SER A 31 -2.64 20.68 4.58
CA SER A 31 -3.25 21.84 5.23
C SER A 31 -3.41 23.01 4.28
N ASP A 32 -2.35 23.42 3.58
CA ASP A 32 -2.40 24.54 2.63
C ASP A 32 -3.38 24.25 1.48
N ALA A 33 -3.34 23.04 0.90
CA ALA A 33 -4.27 22.70 -0.18
C ALA A 33 -5.73 22.67 0.28
N LYS A 34 -6.00 22.32 1.54
CA LYS A 34 -7.37 22.33 2.09
C LYS A 34 -7.90 23.75 2.23
N GLU A 35 -7.06 24.69 2.66
CA GLU A 35 -7.41 26.12 2.73
C GLU A 35 -7.67 26.70 1.33
N ASP A 36 -6.83 26.34 0.34
CA ASP A 36 -7.02 26.74 -1.05
C ASP A 36 -8.31 26.16 -1.65
N TRP A 37 -8.62 24.89 -1.35
CA TRP A 37 -9.87 24.25 -1.78
C TRP A 37 -11.11 24.91 -1.19
N LYS A 38 -11.01 25.46 0.02
CA LYS A 38 -12.11 26.16 0.67
C LYS A 38 -12.31 27.57 0.11
N THR A 39 -11.22 28.23 -0.26
CA THR A 39 -11.20 29.67 -0.59
C THR A 39 -11.32 29.93 -2.08
N ASN A 40 -10.77 29.05 -2.94
CA ASN A 40 -10.75 29.25 -4.38
C ASN A 40 -12.01 28.70 -5.06
N PRO A 41 -12.84 29.55 -5.70
CA PRO A 41 -14.09 29.14 -6.35
C PRO A 41 -13.90 28.24 -7.58
N LEU A 42 -12.68 28.08 -8.10
CA LEU A 42 -12.37 27.12 -9.15
C LEU A 42 -12.09 25.71 -8.60
N LEU A 43 -11.48 25.63 -7.41
CA LEU A 43 -11.12 24.37 -6.77
C LEU A 43 -12.28 23.80 -5.96
N ASN A 44 -13.05 24.65 -5.27
CA ASN A 44 -14.14 24.23 -4.39
C ASN A 44 -15.29 23.48 -5.11
N LYS A 45 -15.32 23.53 -6.45
CA LYS A 45 -16.24 22.77 -7.30
C LYS A 45 -15.87 21.29 -7.39
N PHE A 46 -14.63 20.94 -7.08
CA PHE A 46 -14.12 19.58 -7.13
C PHE A 46 -14.05 18.99 -5.72
N ILE A 47 -14.25 17.67 -5.63
CA ILE A 47 -14.01 16.93 -4.40
C ILE A 47 -12.54 17.05 -4.03
N PHE A 48 -12.27 17.38 -2.77
CA PHE A 48 -10.91 17.48 -2.25
C PHE A 48 -10.18 16.14 -2.42
N PRO A 49 -9.01 16.12 -3.08
CA PRO A 49 -8.41 14.88 -3.56
C PRO A 49 -7.48 14.20 -2.53
N MET A 50 -7.61 14.52 -1.25
CA MET A 50 -6.76 13.97 -0.21
C MET A 50 -7.54 13.60 1.05
N VAL A 51 -7.09 12.55 1.74
CA VAL A 51 -7.57 12.17 3.07
C VAL A 51 -6.39 11.97 4.00
N ALA A 52 -6.50 12.47 5.22
CA ALA A 52 -5.52 12.25 6.27
C ALA A 52 -6.07 11.22 7.28
N ILE A 53 -5.24 10.26 7.68
CA ILE A 53 -5.54 9.27 8.73
C ILE A 53 -4.41 9.30 9.76
N GLY A 54 -4.74 9.15 11.05
CA GLY A 54 -3.77 9.25 12.14
C GLY A 54 -3.79 10.64 12.79
N GLY A 55 -2.69 11.01 13.45
CA GLY A 55 -2.59 12.25 14.23
C GLY A 55 -3.29 12.20 15.59
N GLN A 56 -4.05 11.14 15.89
CA GLN A 56 -4.69 10.91 17.17
C GLN A 56 -3.67 10.67 18.29
N GLY A 57 -3.91 11.24 19.47
CA GLY A 57 -3.10 10.99 20.65
C GLY A 57 -3.29 9.56 21.16
N ILE A 58 -2.21 8.90 21.56
CA ILE A 58 -2.25 7.55 22.17
C ILE A 58 -1.95 7.59 23.68
N GLY A 59 -1.89 8.79 24.26
CA GLY A 59 -1.46 9.02 25.65
C GLY A 59 0.03 9.32 25.75
N GLY A 60 0.46 9.83 26.92
CA GLY A 60 1.89 10.11 27.19
C GLY A 60 2.53 11.17 26.28
N GLY A 61 1.74 12.04 25.65
CA GLY A 61 2.23 13.04 24.69
C GLY A 61 2.57 12.48 23.30
N GLN A 62 2.36 11.18 23.07
CA GLN A 62 2.59 10.54 21.78
C GLN A 62 1.36 10.64 20.87
N LYS A 63 1.60 10.72 19.56
CA LYS A 63 0.57 10.75 18.52
C LYS A 63 0.84 9.68 17.48
N VAL A 64 -0.21 9.10 16.91
CA VAL A 64 -0.10 8.26 15.71
C VAL A 64 0.40 9.14 14.57
N SER A 65 1.36 8.65 13.80
CA SER A 65 1.84 9.32 12.60
C SER A 65 0.70 9.54 11.61
N THR A 66 0.64 10.74 11.02
CA THR A 66 -0.39 11.07 10.04
C THR A 66 0.02 10.57 8.66
N TYR A 67 -0.86 9.82 8.02
CA TYR A 67 -0.76 9.39 6.64
C TYR A 67 -1.68 10.24 5.78
N VAL A 68 -1.15 10.82 4.71
CA VAL A 68 -1.93 11.51 3.69
C VAL A 68 -2.06 10.60 2.47
N ILE A 69 -3.30 10.39 2.05
CA ILE A 69 -3.68 9.52 0.94
C ILE A 69 -4.14 10.43 -0.21
N LEU A 70 -3.42 10.42 -1.32
CA LEU A 70 -3.87 11.01 -2.57
C LEU A 70 -4.95 10.12 -3.18
N ARG A 71 -6.05 10.72 -3.64
CA ARG A 71 -7.20 10.02 -4.19
C ARG A 71 -7.49 10.39 -5.63
N ASN A 72 -8.28 9.57 -6.32
CA ASN A 72 -8.84 9.86 -7.65
C ASN A 72 -7.77 10.08 -8.73
N GLY A 73 -6.59 9.48 -8.58
CA GLY A 73 -5.47 9.58 -9.53
C GLY A 73 -4.70 10.91 -9.45
N TRP A 74 -4.84 11.66 -8.36
CA TRP A 74 -4.04 12.86 -8.15
C TRP A 74 -2.59 12.52 -7.83
N LYS A 75 -1.66 13.27 -8.44
CA LYS A 75 -0.22 13.07 -8.28
C LYS A 75 0.51 14.39 -8.09
N ILE A 76 1.78 14.32 -7.70
CA ILE A 76 2.65 15.47 -7.49
C ILE A 76 3.69 15.54 -8.62
N ARG A 77 3.79 16.69 -9.28
CA ARG A 77 4.88 17.01 -10.20
C ARG A 77 5.92 17.88 -9.49
N PRO A 78 7.20 17.45 -9.44
CA PRO A 78 8.28 18.29 -8.92
C PRO A 78 8.53 19.54 -9.76
N HIS A 79 9.30 20.47 -9.22
CA HIS A 79 9.73 21.64 -10.00
C HIS A 79 10.71 21.23 -11.11
N GLU A 80 10.62 21.91 -12.26
CA GLU A 80 11.39 21.69 -13.48
C GLU A 80 12.86 22.17 -13.34
N ALA A 81 13.62 21.55 -12.45
CA ALA A 81 15.06 21.81 -12.28
C ALA A 81 15.79 20.57 -11.75
N ASN A 82 17.12 20.52 -11.95
CA ASN A 82 17.95 19.48 -11.37
C ASN A 82 18.08 19.68 -9.86
N HIS A 83 17.48 18.80 -9.05
CA HIS A 83 17.54 18.90 -7.59
C HIS A 83 17.20 17.59 -6.89
N THR A 84 17.42 17.56 -5.57
CA THR A 84 16.85 16.55 -4.70
C THR A 84 15.66 17.14 -3.96
N LEU A 85 14.47 16.57 -4.18
CA LEU A 85 13.25 16.93 -3.48
C LEU A 85 13.15 16.13 -2.18
N THR A 86 13.16 16.81 -1.04
CA THR A 86 12.91 16.18 0.25
C THR A 86 11.42 16.23 0.59
N VAL A 87 10.83 15.07 0.84
CA VAL A 87 9.40 14.92 1.16
C VAL A 87 9.29 14.38 2.57
N ALA A 88 8.90 15.23 3.52
CA ALA A 88 8.75 14.87 4.92
C ALA A 88 7.29 14.47 5.21
N GLY A 89 7.10 13.29 5.80
CA GLY A 89 5.80 12.75 6.16
C GLY A 89 5.35 11.60 5.26
N ASN A 90 4.29 10.92 5.69
CA ASN A 90 3.83 9.70 5.06
C ASN A 90 2.83 10.04 3.96
N LEU A 91 3.24 9.82 2.71
CA LEU A 91 2.42 10.04 1.53
C LEU A 91 2.20 8.72 0.81
N ILE A 92 0.95 8.38 0.59
CA ILE A 92 0.54 7.20 -0.20
C ILE A 92 -0.57 7.60 -1.17
N THR A 93 -0.88 6.72 -2.12
CA THR A 93 -1.97 6.90 -3.07
C THR A 93 -2.99 5.78 -2.93
N ASP A 94 -4.23 6.04 -3.33
CA ASP A 94 -5.30 5.04 -3.36
C ASP A 94 -5.11 3.98 -4.45
N ASP A 95 -4.34 4.29 -5.48
CA ASP A 95 -4.00 3.40 -6.60
C ASP A 95 -2.73 2.55 -6.36
N GLU A 96 -2.12 2.65 -5.17
CA GLU A 96 -0.90 1.92 -4.78
C GLU A 96 0.33 2.20 -5.69
N THR A 97 0.29 3.22 -6.56
CA THR A 97 1.41 3.60 -7.43
C THR A 97 2.23 4.76 -6.84
N SER A 98 3.32 5.15 -7.53
CA SER A 98 4.10 6.31 -7.12
C SER A 98 3.21 7.56 -7.01
N PRO A 99 3.31 8.36 -5.92
CA PRO A 99 2.62 9.63 -5.80
C PRO A 99 3.22 10.72 -6.70
N PHE A 100 4.39 10.48 -7.32
CA PHE A 100 5.10 11.45 -8.13
C PHE A 100 5.04 11.10 -9.62
N VAL A 101 4.89 12.14 -10.44
CA VAL A 101 5.07 12.09 -11.90
C VAL A 101 6.39 12.74 -12.30
N ASN A 102 6.88 12.39 -13.49
CA ASN A 102 8.06 13.00 -14.06
C ASN A 102 7.82 14.49 -14.36
N VAL A 103 8.92 15.25 -14.30
CA VAL A 103 9.05 16.58 -14.88
C VAL A 103 8.90 16.51 -16.41
N LEU A 104 8.55 17.64 -17.02
CA LEU A 104 8.28 17.73 -18.45
C LEU A 104 9.55 17.91 -19.28
N GLY A 105 10.56 18.59 -18.74
CA GLY A 105 11.86 18.78 -19.39
C GLY A 105 12.89 17.71 -19.06
N ASP A 106 14.08 17.84 -19.66
CA ASP A 106 15.24 16.99 -19.41
C ASP A 106 15.92 17.36 -18.07
N TYR A 107 15.19 17.19 -16.97
CA TYR A 107 15.69 17.45 -15.62
C TYR A 107 15.75 16.16 -14.78
N GLN A 108 16.82 16.05 -14.00
CA GLN A 108 17.01 14.97 -13.04
C GLN A 108 16.52 15.41 -11.67
N VAL A 109 15.36 14.89 -11.26
CA VAL A 109 14.82 15.10 -9.92
C VAL A 109 14.94 13.81 -9.11
N THR A 110 15.71 13.85 -8.03
CA THR A 110 15.81 12.75 -7.07
C THR A 110 14.85 12.99 -5.92
N ILE A 111 13.96 12.04 -5.61
CA ILE A 111 13.01 12.17 -4.52
C ILE A 111 13.55 11.45 -3.28
N LYS A 112 13.70 12.20 -2.18
CA LYS A 112 14.09 11.69 -0.87
C LYS A 112 12.90 11.75 0.07
N SER A 113 12.31 10.59 0.36
CA SER A 113 11.22 10.47 1.33
C SER A 113 11.75 10.32 2.75
N VAL A 114 11.28 11.16 3.67
CA VAL A 114 11.55 11.10 5.11
C VAL A 114 10.23 10.76 5.79
N VAL A 115 10.01 9.46 6.02
CA VAL A 115 8.77 8.91 6.56
C VAL A 115 8.94 8.48 8.02
N SER A 116 7.84 8.35 8.75
CA SER A 116 7.86 7.73 10.08
C SER A 116 8.02 6.20 9.97
N SER A 117 8.23 5.52 11.10
CA SER A 117 8.19 4.07 11.17
C SER A 117 6.82 3.54 10.73
N ASN A 118 6.79 2.72 9.67
CA ASN A 118 5.57 2.11 9.15
C ASN A 118 5.40 0.69 9.71
N SER A 119 4.19 0.32 10.12
CA SER A 119 3.84 -1.06 10.44
C SER A 119 3.36 -1.74 9.14
N LEU A 120 4.18 -2.62 8.58
CA LEU A 120 3.85 -3.32 7.33
C LEU A 120 3.12 -4.63 7.63
N THR A 121 1.93 -4.81 7.07
CA THR A 121 1.22 -6.09 7.08
C THR A 121 1.17 -6.63 5.65
N THR A 122 1.80 -7.77 5.40
CA THR A 122 1.73 -8.45 4.10
C THR A 122 0.66 -9.53 4.18
N SER A 123 -0.44 -9.38 3.44
CA SER A 123 -1.34 -10.49 3.18
C SER A 123 -0.72 -11.37 2.11
N MET A 124 -0.34 -12.60 2.46
CA MET A 124 0.09 -13.58 1.48
C MET A 124 -1.13 -14.01 0.66
N ALA A 125 -1.08 -13.81 -0.66
CA ALA A 125 -2.00 -14.45 -1.57
C ALA A 125 -1.58 -15.91 -1.75
N ILE A 126 -2.51 -16.86 -1.61
CA ILE A 126 -2.24 -18.25 -1.96
C ILE A 126 -2.09 -18.32 -3.48
N THR A 127 -0.93 -18.74 -3.94
CA THR A 127 -0.64 -18.91 -5.38
C THR A 127 -1.15 -20.26 -5.89
N GLN A 128 -1.26 -20.41 -7.21
CA GLN A 128 -1.63 -21.69 -7.81
C GLN A 128 -0.58 -22.78 -7.52
N THR A 129 0.68 -22.38 -7.35
CA THR A 129 1.78 -23.25 -6.92
C THR A 129 1.59 -23.71 -5.48
N ASP A 130 1.16 -22.83 -4.58
CA ASP A 130 0.88 -23.21 -3.17
C ASP A 130 -0.24 -24.25 -3.10
N LEU A 131 -1.30 -24.07 -3.92
CA LEU A 131 -2.39 -25.03 -4.03
C LEU A 131 -1.93 -26.40 -4.53
N ALA A 132 -1.04 -26.43 -5.53
CA ALA A 132 -0.46 -27.68 -6.04
C ALA A 132 0.42 -28.36 -4.99
N ASN A 133 1.29 -27.60 -4.31
CA ASN A 133 2.14 -28.12 -3.25
C ASN A 133 1.33 -28.70 -2.07
N ILE A 134 0.21 -28.06 -1.71
CA ILE A 134 -0.70 -28.57 -0.69
C ILE A 134 -1.34 -29.89 -1.16
N ALA A 135 -1.81 -29.95 -2.41
CA ALA A 135 -2.41 -31.16 -2.96
C ALA A 135 -1.41 -32.32 -3.01
N ASP A 136 -0.21 -32.08 -3.53
CA ASP A 136 0.87 -33.08 -3.59
C ASP A 136 1.25 -33.54 -2.18
N GLY A 137 1.41 -32.62 -1.23
CA GLY A 137 1.68 -32.94 0.16
C GLY A 137 0.58 -33.78 0.83
N VAL A 138 -0.69 -33.56 0.50
CA VAL A 138 -1.82 -34.38 0.97
C VAL A 138 -1.81 -35.78 0.35
N TRP A 139 -1.49 -35.90 -0.94
CA TRP A 139 -1.47 -37.18 -1.65
C TRP A 139 -0.25 -38.04 -1.32
N ASP A 140 0.90 -37.42 -1.07
CA ASP A 140 2.16 -38.08 -0.70
C ASP A 140 2.27 -38.38 0.80
N GLU A 141 1.27 -37.98 1.60
CA GLU A 141 1.28 -38.21 3.04
C GLU A 141 1.21 -39.71 3.38
N ILE A 142 2.09 -40.14 4.30
CA ILE A 142 2.14 -41.54 4.73
C ILE A 142 0.88 -41.88 5.53
N ILE A 143 0.03 -42.76 4.97
CA ILE A 143 -1.22 -43.28 5.58
C ILE A 143 -1.03 -43.80 7.02
N ALA A 144 0.16 -44.29 7.37
CA ALA A 144 0.46 -44.78 8.72
C ALA A 144 0.41 -43.70 9.81
N GLY A 145 0.55 -42.42 9.47
CA GLY A 145 0.49 -41.28 10.40
C GLY A 145 -0.92 -40.76 10.70
N HIS A 146 -1.95 -41.17 9.93
CA HIS A 146 -3.32 -40.68 10.12
C HIS A 146 -4.05 -41.46 11.22
N ILE A 147 -4.42 -40.74 12.29
CA ILE A 147 -5.28 -41.26 13.37
C ILE A 147 -6.75 -41.14 12.93
N GLY A 148 -7.20 -42.03 12.05
CA GLY A 148 -8.57 -41.99 11.52
C GLY A 148 -9.64 -42.26 12.58
N THR A 149 -10.52 -41.30 12.84
CA THR A 149 -11.78 -41.52 13.56
C THR A 149 -12.77 -42.31 12.71
N THR A 150 -13.76 -42.97 13.32
CA THR A 150 -14.80 -43.73 12.61
C THR A 150 -15.54 -42.83 11.61
N GLY A 151 -15.62 -43.26 10.34
CA GLY A 151 -16.28 -42.50 9.26
C GLY A 151 -15.37 -41.54 8.47
N SER A 152 -14.08 -41.45 8.81
CA SER A 152 -13.12 -40.65 8.04
C SER A 152 -12.58 -41.39 6.80
N ALA A 153 -12.24 -40.63 5.75
CA ALA A 153 -11.56 -41.16 4.55
C ALA A 153 -10.22 -41.85 4.89
N ALA A 154 -9.50 -41.31 5.89
CA ALA A 154 -8.26 -41.89 6.39
C ALA A 154 -8.43 -43.33 6.91
N ARG A 155 -9.52 -43.61 7.65
CA ARG A 155 -9.81 -44.96 8.15
C ARG A 155 -10.14 -45.94 7.02
N PHE A 156 -10.91 -45.49 6.02
CA PHE A 156 -11.26 -46.29 4.86
C PHE A 156 -10.01 -46.73 4.07
N LEU A 157 -9.07 -45.81 3.82
CA LEU A 157 -7.81 -46.09 3.13
C LEU A 157 -6.93 -47.09 3.91
N LYS A 158 -6.88 -46.97 5.25
CA LYS A 158 -6.15 -47.91 6.11
C LYS A 158 -6.74 -49.32 6.08
N ASP A 159 -8.06 -49.43 6.10
CA ASP A 159 -8.76 -50.71 6.04
C ASP A 159 -8.55 -51.40 4.69
N ILE A 160 -8.58 -50.65 3.58
CA ILE A 160 -8.25 -51.16 2.24
C ILE A 160 -6.83 -51.70 2.19
N LYS A 161 -5.84 -50.92 2.64
CA LYS A 161 -4.42 -51.37 2.63
C LYS A 161 -4.23 -52.64 3.44
N THR A 162 -4.84 -52.71 4.62
CA THR A 162 -4.77 -53.89 5.49
C THR A 162 -5.37 -55.11 4.80
N LYS A 163 -6.57 -54.98 4.22
CA LYS A 163 -7.22 -56.07 3.47
C LYS A 163 -6.40 -56.53 2.27
N ALA A 164 -5.85 -55.60 1.48
CA ALA A 164 -5.01 -55.93 0.34
C ALA A 164 -3.74 -56.71 0.75
N THR A 165 -3.09 -56.30 1.85
CA THR A 165 -1.91 -56.98 2.39
C THR A 165 -2.25 -58.40 2.89
N LEU A 166 -3.39 -58.58 3.56
CA LEU A 166 -3.85 -59.90 3.98
C LEU A 166 -4.20 -60.80 2.78
N ALA A 167 -4.74 -60.23 1.72
CA ALA A 167 -5.08 -60.97 0.51
C ALA A 167 -3.85 -61.45 -0.26
N SER A 168 -2.75 -60.67 -0.25
CA SER A 168 -1.49 -61.05 -0.91
C SER A 168 -0.66 -62.08 -0.15
N LEU A 169 -1.03 -62.41 1.09
CA LEU A 169 -0.38 -63.43 1.92
C LEU A 169 -0.99 -64.83 1.72
N LYS A 170 -2.01 -64.95 0.86
CA LYS A 170 -2.63 -66.20 0.43
C LYS A 170 -2.17 -66.54 -0.99
#